data_AF-A0A7M5XI61-F1
#
_entry.id   AF-A0A7M5XI61-F1
#
_cell.length_a   1.000
_cell.length_b   1.000
_cell.length_c   1.000
_cell.angle_alpha   90.00
_cell.angle_beta   90.00
_cell.angle_gamma   90.00
#
_symmetry.space_group_name_H-M   'P 1'
#
loop_
_entity.id
_entity.type
_entity.pdbx_description
1 polymer ?
#
loop_
_entity_poly.entity_id
_entity_poly.type
_entity_poly.pdbx_seq_one_letter_code
_entity_poly.pdbx_strand_id
1 'polypeptide(L)'
;MNLQCGIKACPKMNNTPSHVHQDAQGFLGFLWNWSFQEWQSLLFFSNIKEQKDSQEENVWIVVKDNLVAVLKIFREIWILELFVISMAQGMVQSFMIGDMTKNFATCAFGIQYIGYVIMCSGLGNCLAALTVHTLIEKIGIFIIIMTSWACASTIMICFFFWNVASSHPAVLLVINILFAMAEGALTSQVHGYYGVIFFERKAAAFATFSISRSIGNTISFAYGNSVCVVTKVVILLLVNFIGICFFYHVYYDNQRLKKKKIIQALQPS
;
A
#
# COMPACT_ATOMS: atom_id res chain seq x y z
N MET A 1 -13.10 27.90 20.85
CA MET A 1 -12.67 27.45 19.50
C MET A 1 -13.03 25.97 19.36
N ASN A 2 -14.09 25.64 18.63
CA ASN A 2 -14.44 24.23 18.36
C ASN A 2 -13.48 23.68 17.30
N LEU A 3 -12.42 22.98 17.75
CA LEU A 3 -11.60 22.16 16.87
C LEU A 3 -12.49 21.00 16.41
N GLN A 4 -12.93 21.01 15.15
CA GLN A 4 -13.57 19.83 14.59
C GLN A 4 -12.50 18.75 14.44
N CYS A 5 -12.62 17.71 15.26
CA CYS A 5 -11.62 16.67 15.41
C CYS A 5 -12.08 15.36 14.74
N GLY A 6 -11.13 14.52 14.33
CA GLY A 6 -11.38 13.20 13.75
C GLY A 6 -12.05 13.32 12.39
N ILE A 7 -13.10 12.56 12.15
CA ILE A 7 -13.74 12.49 10.82
C ILE A 7 -14.37 13.81 10.38
N LYS A 8 -14.78 14.67 11.32
CA LYS A 8 -15.40 15.97 11.04
C LYS A 8 -14.36 17.06 10.74
N ALA A 9 -13.06 16.75 10.79
CA ALA A 9 -12.02 17.72 10.45
C ALA A 9 -12.12 18.10 8.98
N CYS A 10 -12.36 19.39 8.73
CA CYS A 10 -12.31 20.01 7.41
C CYS A 10 -11.20 21.07 7.40
N PRO A 11 -10.40 21.16 6.33
CA PRO A 11 -9.44 22.24 6.18
C PRO A 11 -10.20 23.57 6.15
N LYS A 12 -9.92 24.45 7.11
CA LYS A 12 -10.33 25.86 6.99
C LYS A 12 -9.38 26.48 5.97
N MET A 13 -9.89 27.04 4.89
CA MET A 13 -9.11 27.83 3.94
C MET A 13 -8.58 29.08 4.68
N ASN A 14 -7.46 28.95 5.37
CA ASN A 14 -6.69 30.08 5.84
C ASN A 14 -5.33 29.99 5.18
N ASN A 15 -5.19 30.72 4.07
CA ASN A 15 -4.00 30.74 3.23
C ASN A 15 -2.88 31.49 3.96
N THR A 16 -2.29 30.87 4.98
CA THR A 16 -1.02 31.34 5.57
C THR A 16 0.14 30.52 5.00
N PRO A 17 1.20 31.16 4.48
CA PRO A 17 2.29 30.51 3.74
C PRO A 17 3.12 29.51 4.57
N SER A 18 3.01 29.53 5.90
CA SER A 18 3.72 28.62 6.81
C SER A 18 3.22 27.17 6.77
N HIS A 19 1.92 26.94 6.57
CA HIS A 19 1.36 25.57 6.53
C HIS A 19 1.78 24.78 5.29
N VAL A 20 1.98 25.46 4.15
CA VAL A 20 2.38 24.83 2.88
C VAL A 20 3.82 24.32 2.93
N HIS A 21 4.74 25.06 3.57
CA HIS A 21 6.15 24.67 3.67
C HIS A 21 6.37 23.45 4.58
N GLN A 22 5.60 23.33 5.67
CA GLN A 22 5.73 22.22 6.62
C GLN A 22 5.19 20.91 6.03
N ASP A 23 4.18 20.99 5.18
CA ASP A 23 3.64 19.84 4.45
C ASP A 23 4.54 19.37 3.30
N ALA A 24 5.20 20.31 2.58
CA ALA A 24 6.18 19.96 1.57
C ALA A 24 7.40 19.24 2.16
N GLN A 25 7.87 19.66 3.34
CA GLN A 25 8.98 18.99 4.05
C GLN A 25 8.57 17.60 4.59
N GLY A 26 7.36 17.46 5.13
CA GLY A 26 6.83 16.16 5.54
C GLY A 26 6.64 15.20 4.37
N PHE A 27 6.18 15.71 3.23
CA PHE A 27 6.04 14.94 1.99
C PHE A 27 7.40 14.51 1.41
N LEU A 28 8.38 15.43 1.35
CA LEU A 28 9.74 15.12 0.87
C LEU A 28 10.45 14.12 1.79
N GLY A 29 10.31 14.27 3.11
CA GLY A 29 10.84 13.32 4.10
C GLY A 29 10.17 11.95 4.00
N PHE A 30 8.85 11.91 3.77
CA PHE A 30 8.12 10.67 3.53
C PHE A 30 8.59 9.99 2.24
N LEU A 31 8.72 10.72 1.13
CA LEU A 31 9.20 10.19 -0.14
C LEU A 31 10.65 9.69 -0.05
N TRP A 32 11.53 10.38 0.68
CA TRP A 32 12.90 9.93 0.93
C TRP A 32 12.94 8.62 1.72
N ASN A 33 12.18 8.52 2.81
CA ASN A 33 12.12 7.31 3.63
C ASN A 33 11.46 6.15 2.88
N TRP A 34 10.40 6.42 2.11
CA TRP A 34 9.70 5.43 1.28
C TRP A 34 10.60 4.88 0.18
N SER A 35 11.30 5.78 -0.51
CA SER A 35 12.28 5.43 -1.53
C SER A 35 13.40 4.59 -0.92
N PHE A 36 13.85 4.90 0.30
CA PHE A 36 14.89 4.14 0.99
C PHE A 36 14.43 2.72 1.38
N GLN A 37 13.19 2.57 1.88
CA GLN A 37 12.59 1.29 2.23
C GLN A 37 12.45 0.37 1.00
N GLU A 38 12.03 0.92 -0.15
CA GLU A 38 11.92 0.17 -1.40
C GLU A 38 13.31 -0.13 -2.02
N TRP A 39 14.26 0.79 -1.91
CA TRP A 39 15.67 0.57 -2.32
C TRP A 39 16.32 -0.58 -1.57
N GLN A 40 16.07 -0.74 -0.26
CA GLN A 40 16.60 -1.87 0.51
C GLN A 40 16.06 -3.22 0.01
N SER A 41 14.79 -3.27 -0.40
CA SER A 41 14.20 -4.50 -0.97
C SER A 41 14.79 -4.82 -2.35
N LEU A 42 15.03 -3.81 -3.19
CA LEU A 42 15.69 -3.96 -4.48
C LEU A 42 17.15 -4.41 -4.33
N LEU A 43 17.89 -3.84 -3.37
CA LEU A 43 19.27 -4.24 -3.05
C LEU A 43 19.33 -5.68 -2.54
N PHE A 44 18.39 -6.11 -1.70
CA PHE A 44 18.33 -7.49 -1.23
C PHE A 44 18.09 -8.48 -2.38
N PHE A 45 17.19 -8.15 -3.31
CA PHE A 45 16.96 -8.97 -4.50
C PHE A 45 18.08 -8.89 -5.54
N SER A 46 18.74 -7.74 -5.70
CA SER A 46 19.91 -7.62 -6.59
C SER A 46 21.07 -8.46 -6.05
N ASN A 47 21.27 -8.48 -4.72
CA ASN A 47 22.30 -9.28 -4.06
C ASN A 47 22.05 -10.80 -4.22
N ILE A 48 20.77 -11.25 -4.28
CA ILE A 48 20.43 -12.65 -4.64
C ILE A 48 20.67 -12.93 -6.13
N LYS A 49 20.48 -11.94 -7.01
CA LYS A 49 20.75 -12.07 -8.46
C LYS A 49 22.24 -12.03 -8.79
N GLU A 50 23.04 -11.37 -7.95
CA GLU A 50 24.50 -11.25 -8.07
C GLU A 50 25.22 -12.60 -7.91
N GLN A 51 24.57 -13.62 -7.34
CA GLN A 51 25.09 -14.99 -7.38
C GLN A 51 24.84 -15.73 -8.71
N LYS A 52 24.05 -15.18 -9.65
CA LYS A 52 23.68 -15.91 -10.89
C LYS A 52 24.12 -15.26 -12.20
N ASP A 53 24.43 -13.96 -12.26
CA ASP A 53 24.92 -13.28 -13.48
C ASP A 53 26.23 -12.54 -13.20
N SER A 54 27.33 -13.28 -13.22
CA SER A 54 28.69 -12.73 -13.34
C SER A 54 28.95 -12.26 -14.78
N GLN A 55 28.27 -11.22 -15.25
CA GLN A 55 28.60 -10.60 -16.53
C GLN A 55 28.35 -9.08 -16.48
N GLU A 56 29.42 -8.29 -16.66
CA GLU A 56 29.43 -6.84 -16.82
C GLU A 56 28.62 -6.41 -18.05
N GLU A 57 27.30 -6.51 -17.98
CA GLU A 57 26.44 -5.81 -18.92
C GLU A 57 26.18 -4.40 -18.38
N ASN A 58 26.38 -3.38 -19.22
CA ASN A 58 26.25 -1.98 -18.83
C ASN A 58 24.94 -1.77 -18.07
N VAL A 59 25.02 -1.30 -16.81
CA VAL A 59 23.86 -1.01 -15.96
C VAL A 59 22.79 -0.20 -16.70
N TRP A 60 23.22 0.72 -17.58
CA TRP A 60 22.34 1.52 -18.43
C TRP A 60 21.54 0.73 -19.47
N ILE A 61 22.07 -0.35 -20.01
CA ILE A 61 21.36 -1.25 -20.93
C ILE A 61 20.31 -2.04 -20.15
N VAL A 62 20.69 -2.61 -18.99
CA VAL A 62 19.76 -3.33 -18.10
C VAL A 62 18.62 -2.42 -17.60
N VAL A 63 18.92 -1.16 -17.28
CA VAL A 63 17.90 -0.17 -16.88
C VAL A 63 17.00 0.19 -18.05
N LYS A 64 17.54 0.42 -19.25
CA LYS A 64 16.75 0.70 -20.45
C LYS A 64 15.85 -0.48 -20.80
N ASP A 65 16.35 -1.70 -20.74
CA ASP A 65 15.59 -2.91 -21.05
C ASP A 65 14.49 -3.17 -20.01
N ASN A 66 14.76 -2.89 -18.73
CA ASN A 66 13.73 -2.93 -17.69
C ASN A 66 12.68 -1.82 -17.88
N LEU A 67 13.07 -0.60 -18.26
CA LEU A 67 12.13 0.50 -18.54
C LEU A 67 11.25 0.21 -19.76
N VAL A 68 11.86 -0.26 -20.86
CA VAL A 68 11.14 -0.68 -22.06
C VAL A 68 10.24 -1.87 -21.74
N ALA A 69 10.70 -2.80 -20.90
CA ALA A 69 9.86 -3.89 -20.40
C ALA A 69 8.68 -3.36 -19.60
N VAL A 70 8.86 -2.43 -18.66
CA VAL A 70 7.78 -1.81 -17.88
C VAL A 70 6.77 -1.12 -18.82
N LEU A 71 7.23 -0.32 -19.78
CA LEU A 71 6.36 0.35 -20.76
C LEU A 71 5.58 -0.64 -21.63
N LYS A 72 6.20 -1.76 -22.00
CA LYS A 72 5.57 -2.80 -22.81
C LYS A 72 4.58 -3.64 -21.98
N ILE A 73 4.90 -3.87 -20.71
CA ILE A 73 4.08 -4.54 -19.70
C ILE A 73 2.83 -3.71 -19.36
N PHE A 74 2.92 -2.38 -19.31
CA PHE A 74 1.77 -1.48 -19.11
C PHE A 74 0.67 -1.61 -20.17
N ARG A 75 0.97 -2.20 -21.33
CA ARG A 75 0.02 -2.38 -22.43
C ARG A 75 -0.96 -3.55 -22.18
N GLU A 76 -0.63 -4.44 -21.26
CA GLU A 76 -1.49 -5.57 -20.91
C GLU A 76 -2.52 -5.15 -19.85
N ILE A 77 -3.80 -5.42 -20.14
CA ILE A 77 -4.93 -5.04 -19.27
C ILE A 77 -4.78 -5.61 -17.84
N TRP A 78 -4.19 -6.80 -17.70
CA TRP A 78 -3.92 -7.47 -16.42
C TRP A 78 -3.00 -6.68 -15.49
N ILE A 79 -2.01 -6.00 -16.07
CA ILE A 79 -1.06 -5.20 -15.30
C ILE A 79 -1.69 -3.88 -14.89
N LEU A 80 -2.59 -3.30 -15.70
CA LEU A 80 -3.34 -2.11 -15.30
C LEU A 80 -4.25 -2.39 -14.09
N GLU A 81 -4.87 -3.56 -14.02
CA GLU A 81 -5.68 -3.97 -12.86
C GLU A 81 -4.83 -4.13 -11.60
N LEU A 82 -3.70 -4.82 -11.71
CA LEU A 82 -2.72 -4.93 -10.63
C LEU A 82 -2.14 -3.57 -10.21
N PHE A 83 -1.97 -2.66 -11.16
CA PHE A 83 -1.54 -1.29 -10.92
C PHE A 83 -2.58 -0.51 -10.10
N VAL A 84 -3.87 -0.61 -10.38
CA VAL A 84 -4.90 0.08 -9.59
C VAL A 84 -4.92 -0.44 -8.15
N ILE A 85 -4.73 -1.74 -7.94
CA ILE A 85 -4.66 -2.36 -6.61
C ILE A 85 -3.48 -1.78 -5.81
N SER A 86 -2.29 -1.74 -6.41
CA SER A 86 -1.09 -1.19 -5.78
C SER A 86 -1.22 0.31 -5.48
N MET A 87 -1.89 1.05 -6.36
CA MET A 87 -2.21 2.46 -6.14
C MET A 87 -3.14 2.65 -4.94
N ALA A 88 -4.19 1.82 -4.82
CA ALA A 88 -5.11 1.84 -3.68
C ALA A 88 -4.39 1.61 -2.34
N GLN A 89 -3.45 0.66 -2.30
CA GLN A 89 -2.61 0.42 -1.12
C GLN A 89 -1.74 1.64 -0.75
N GLY A 90 -1.17 2.30 -1.76
CA GLY A 90 -0.43 3.55 -1.56
C GLY A 90 -1.30 4.65 -0.93
N MET A 91 -2.55 4.78 -1.38
CA MET A 91 -3.48 5.76 -0.82
C MET A 91 -3.83 5.46 0.65
N VAL A 92 -4.05 4.18 0.98
CA VAL A 92 -4.36 3.74 2.35
C VAL A 92 -3.22 4.07 3.31
N GLN A 93 -2.00 3.88 2.84
CA GLN A 93 -0.81 4.21 3.62
C GLN A 93 -0.63 5.71 3.86
N SER A 94 -0.87 6.55 2.85
CA SER A 94 -0.83 8.01 3.04
C SER A 94 -1.87 8.47 4.05
N PHE A 95 -3.06 7.87 3.99
CA PHE A 95 -4.12 8.17 4.94
C PHE A 95 -3.68 7.90 6.38
N MET A 96 -2.98 6.79 6.61
CA MET A 96 -2.42 6.46 7.93
C MET A 96 -1.39 7.50 8.42
N ILE A 97 -0.50 7.91 7.53
CA ILE A 97 0.63 8.76 7.91
C ILE A 97 0.24 10.23 7.99
N GLY A 98 -0.64 10.68 7.10
CA GLY A 98 -1.10 12.07 7.03
C GLY A 98 -2.35 12.31 7.88
N ASP A 99 -3.47 11.67 7.52
CA ASP A 99 -4.77 11.99 8.09
C ASP A 99 -4.95 11.40 9.49
N MET A 100 -4.54 10.15 9.73
CA MET A 100 -4.62 9.53 11.06
C MET A 100 -3.76 10.25 12.09
N THR A 101 -2.55 10.69 11.74
CA THR A 101 -1.68 11.39 12.69
C THR A 101 -2.17 12.82 12.97
N LYS A 102 -2.53 13.57 11.93
CA LYS A 102 -2.96 14.97 12.04
C LYS A 102 -4.35 15.12 12.65
N ASN A 103 -5.32 14.32 12.21
CA ASN A 103 -6.73 14.53 12.57
C ASN A 103 -7.22 13.63 13.71
N PHE A 104 -6.61 12.46 13.91
CA PHE A 104 -7.03 11.51 14.95
C PHE A 104 -6.04 11.49 16.13
N ALA A 105 -4.75 11.23 15.88
CA ALA A 105 -3.74 11.11 16.94
C ALA A 105 -3.48 12.44 17.66
N THR A 106 -3.38 13.54 16.91
CA THR A 106 -3.17 14.87 17.51
C THR A 106 -4.31 15.28 18.45
N CYS A 107 -5.54 14.85 18.16
CA CYS A 107 -6.65 15.11 19.06
C CYS A 107 -6.67 14.22 20.30
N ALA A 108 -6.30 12.94 20.16
CA ALA A 108 -6.38 11.98 21.25
C ALA A 108 -5.21 12.11 22.22
N PHE A 109 -4.00 12.40 21.73
CA PHE A 109 -2.77 12.44 22.52
C PHE A 109 -2.04 13.80 22.48
N GLY A 110 -2.34 14.66 21.52
CA GLY A 110 -1.54 15.86 21.25
C GLY A 110 -0.35 15.60 20.32
N ILE A 111 0.26 16.68 19.84
CA ILE A 111 1.32 16.66 18.81
C ILE A 111 2.58 15.91 19.29
N GLN A 112 2.88 15.99 20.59
CA GLN A 112 4.11 15.41 21.17
C GLN A 112 4.16 13.88 21.10
N TYR A 113 3.01 13.22 20.96
CA TYR A 113 2.92 11.76 21.01
C TYR A 113 2.67 11.11 19.64
N ILE A 114 2.73 11.87 18.55
CA ILE A 114 2.56 11.35 17.18
C ILE A 114 3.58 10.24 16.89
N GLY A 115 4.82 10.41 17.36
CA GLY A 115 5.89 9.41 17.19
C GLY A 115 5.56 8.05 17.79
N TYR A 116 4.89 8.01 18.95
CA TYR A 116 4.47 6.75 19.58
C TYR A 116 3.41 6.02 18.75
N VAL A 117 2.46 6.75 18.16
CA VAL A 117 1.42 6.16 17.30
C VAL A 117 2.05 5.51 16.06
N ILE A 118 3.01 6.20 15.42
CA ILE A 118 3.73 5.66 14.27
C ILE A 118 4.58 4.45 14.66
N MET A 119 5.23 4.47 15.83
CA MET A 119 6.00 3.34 16.34
C MET A 119 5.10 2.11 16.57
N CYS A 120 3.89 2.29 17.11
CA CYS A 120 2.90 1.23 17.26
C CYS A 120 2.45 0.65 15.91
N SER A 121 2.27 1.48 14.88
CA SER A 121 2.02 0.99 13.51
C SER A 121 3.17 0.11 13.01
N GLY A 122 4.42 0.50 13.30
CA GLY A 122 5.61 -0.30 13.00
C GLY A 122 5.58 -1.68 13.68
N LEU A 123 5.20 -1.74 14.96
CA LEU A 123 5.02 -3.00 15.69
C LEU A 123 3.94 -3.89 15.02
N GLY A 124 2.82 -3.29 14.60
CA GLY A 124 1.78 -3.99 13.85
C GLY A 124 2.30 -4.63 12.57
N ASN A 125 3.14 -3.91 11.81
CA ASN A 125 3.76 -4.44 10.58
C ASN A 125 4.74 -5.59 10.87
N CYS A 126 5.53 -5.50 11.95
CA CYS A 126 6.40 -6.61 12.37
C CYS A 126 5.59 -7.87 12.73
N LEU A 127 4.49 -7.71 13.47
CA LEU A 127 3.59 -8.82 13.81
C LEU A 127 2.94 -9.42 12.57
N ALA A 128 2.55 -8.58 11.60
CA ALA A 128 2.04 -9.03 10.31
C ALA A 128 3.06 -9.91 9.58
N ALA A 129 4.32 -9.50 9.51
CA ALA A 129 5.36 -10.28 8.86
C ALA A 129 5.53 -11.68 9.49
N LEU A 130 5.50 -11.78 10.81
CA LEU A 130 5.63 -13.07 11.52
C LEU A 130 4.41 -13.98 11.29
N THR A 131 3.20 -13.42 11.39
CA THR A 131 1.96 -14.19 11.25
C THR A 131 1.77 -14.70 9.82
N VAL A 132 2.02 -13.85 8.84
CA VAL A 132 1.85 -14.15 7.42
C VAL A 132 2.73 -15.31 6.95
N HIS A 133 3.99 -15.37 7.39
CA HIS A 133 4.88 -16.48 7.04
C HIS A 133 4.29 -17.84 7.40
N THR A 134 3.69 -17.96 8.59
CA THR A 134 3.08 -19.21 9.05
C THR A 134 1.74 -19.53 8.38
N LEU A 135 1.00 -18.50 7.93
CA LEU A 135 -0.33 -18.65 7.36
C LEU A 135 -0.31 -19.08 5.89
N ILE A 136 0.69 -18.62 5.13
CA ILE A 136 0.81 -18.92 3.68
C ILE A 136 0.86 -20.43 3.43
N GLU A 137 1.60 -21.17 4.27
CA GLU A 137 1.76 -22.62 4.13
C GLU A 137 0.44 -23.39 4.31
N LYS A 138 -0.51 -22.84 5.08
CA LYS A 138 -1.75 -23.54 5.47
C LYS A 138 -2.95 -23.20 4.59
N ILE A 139 -3.08 -21.94 4.18
CA ILE A 139 -4.35 -21.39 3.64
C ILE A 139 -4.19 -20.92 2.18
N GLY A 140 -2.96 -20.65 1.73
CA GLY A 140 -2.67 -20.14 0.40
C GLY A 140 -2.89 -18.64 0.24
N ILE A 141 -2.18 -18.05 -0.73
CA ILE A 141 -2.02 -16.60 -0.90
C ILE A 141 -3.34 -15.86 -1.18
N PHE A 142 -4.25 -16.47 -1.94
CA PHE A 142 -5.51 -15.82 -2.35
C PHE A 142 -6.40 -15.51 -1.15
N ILE A 143 -6.57 -16.48 -0.25
CA ILE A 143 -7.45 -16.32 0.91
C ILE A 143 -6.86 -15.26 1.85
N ILE A 144 -5.55 -15.27 2.08
CA ILE A 144 -4.87 -14.31 2.95
C ILE A 144 -5.02 -12.88 2.42
N ILE A 145 -4.87 -12.68 1.11
CA ILE A 145 -5.08 -11.36 0.49
C ILE A 145 -6.52 -10.90 0.73
N MET A 146 -7.51 -11.73 0.42
CA MET A 146 -8.93 -11.38 0.57
C MET A 146 -9.32 -11.08 2.02
N THR A 147 -8.84 -11.89 2.98
CA THR A 147 -9.11 -11.66 4.40
C THR A 147 -8.44 -10.38 4.91
N SER A 148 -7.23 -10.06 4.43
CA SER A 148 -6.52 -8.84 4.83
C SER A 148 -7.23 -7.59 4.31
N TRP A 149 -7.68 -7.61 3.05
CA TRP A 149 -8.51 -6.54 2.46
C TRP A 149 -9.82 -6.33 3.23
N ALA A 150 -10.52 -7.42 3.56
CA ALA A 150 -11.77 -7.35 4.32
C ALA A 150 -11.55 -6.79 5.73
N CYS A 151 -10.48 -7.23 6.41
CA CYS A 151 -10.10 -6.74 7.74
C CYS A 151 -9.76 -5.24 7.71
N ALA A 152 -8.91 -4.80 6.78
CA ALA A 152 -8.54 -3.40 6.62
C ALA A 152 -9.77 -2.51 6.31
N SER A 153 -10.65 -2.97 5.41
CA SER A 153 -11.90 -2.25 5.08
C SER A 153 -12.84 -2.15 6.27
N THR A 154 -12.97 -3.22 7.05
CA THR A 154 -13.80 -3.25 8.26
C THR A 154 -13.29 -2.25 9.30
N ILE A 155 -11.98 -2.21 9.53
CA ILE A 155 -11.37 -1.26 10.48
C ILE A 155 -11.53 0.19 9.98
N MET A 156 -11.41 0.44 8.67
CA MET A 156 -11.71 1.75 8.08
C MET A 156 -13.17 2.18 8.31
N ILE A 157 -14.12 1.26 8.16
CA ILE A 157 -15.53 1.53 8.44
C ILE A 157 -15.73 1.80 9.95
N CYS A 158 -15.01 1.10 10.83
CA CYS A 158 -15.01 1.42 12.25
C CYS A 158 -14.52 2.85 12.52
N PHE A 159 -13.45 3.31 11.86
CA PHE A 159 -13.02 4.71 11.92
C PHE A 159 -14.08 5.70 11.41
N PHE A 160 -14.94 5.27 10.48
CA PHE A 160 -16.01 6.12 9.96
C PHE A 160 -17.07 6.44 11.04
N PHE A 161 -17.45 5.44 11.83
CA PHE A 161 -18.46 5.60 12.87
C PHE A 161 -17.87 6.06 14.22
N TRP A 162 -16.55 5.98 14.40
CA TRP A 162 -15.90 6.30 15.65
C TRP A 162 -15.77 7.80 15.91
N ASN A 163 -16.25 8.27 17.07
CA ASN A 163 -16.04 9.64 17.53
C ASN A 163 -14.85 9.71 18.49
N VAL A 164 -13.72 10.23 18.00
CA VAL A 164 -12.46 10.36 18.74
C VAL A 164 -12.60 11.20 20.02
N ALA A 165 -13.51 12.18 20.03
CA ALA A 165 -13.62 13.17 21.11
C ALA A 165 -14.06 12.58 22.47
N SER A 166 -14.64 11.38 22.51
CA SER A 166 -15.18 10.76 23.73
C SER A 166 -14.49 9.45 24.11
N SER A 167 -13.48 9.01 23.36
CA SER A 167 -12.86 7.70 23.54
C SER A 167 -11.56 7.74 24.34
N HIS A 168 -11.28 6.68 25.09
CA HIS A 168 -9.98 6.48 25.73
C HIS A 168 -8.86 6.39 24.67
N PRO A 169 -7.75 7.11 24.85
CA PRO A 169 -6.66 7.18 23.88
C PRO A 169 -6.04 5.80 23.58
N ALA A 170 -6.04 4.89 24.55
CA ALA A 170 -5.54 3.51 24.37
C ALA A 170 -6.29 2.73 23.27
N VAL A 171 -7.58 2.99 23.07
CA VAL A 171 -8.38 2.29 22.04
C VAL A 171 -7.91 2.66 20.64
N LEU A 172 -7.54 3.92 20.42
CA LEU A 172 -7.01 4.39 19.14
C LEU A 172 -5.70 3.68 18.80
N LEU A 173 -4.82 3.47 19.79
CA LEU A 173 -3.57 2.74 19.59
C LEU A 173 -3.81 1.28 19.19
N VAL A 174 -4.73 0.59 19.87
CA VAL A 174 -5.04 -0.81 19.55
C VAL A 174 -5.62 -0.93 18.13
N ILE A 175 -6.57 -0.07 17.76
CA ILE A 175 -7.15 -0.07 16.42
C ILE A 175 -6.08 0.25 15.36
N ASN A 176 -5.19 1.21 15.64
CA ASN A 176 -4.09 1.57 14.75
C ASN A 176 -3.10 0.41 14.54
N ILE A 177 -2.78 -0.36 15.59
CA ILE A 177 -1.93 -1.56 15.49
C ILE A 177 -2.62 -2.63 14.64
N LEU A 178 -3.90 -2.90 14.87
CA LEU A 178 -4.67 -3.89 14.11
C LEU A 178 -4.79 -3.49 12.64
N PHE A 179 -5.01 -2.20 12.37
CA PHE A 179 -5.06 -1.66 11.02
C PHE A 179 -3.72 -1.83 10.31
N ALA A 180 -2.62 -1.42 10.95
CA ALA A 180 -1.28 -1.57 10.40
C ALA A 180 -0.95 -3.04 10.15
N MET A 181 -1.33 -3.94 11.06
CA MET A 181 -1.14 -5.37 10.88
C MET A 181 -1.87 -5.92 9.63
N ALA A 182 -3.12 -5.50 9.39
CA ALA A 182 -3.87 -5.90 8.21
C ALA A 182 -3.27 -5.32 6.90
N GLU A 183 -2.87 -4.05 6.92
CA GLU A 183 -2.23 -3.38 5.78
C GLU A 183 -0.86 -3.97 5.45
N GLY A 184 -0.02 -4.20 6.46
CA GLY A 184 1.30 -4.82 6.31
C GLY A 184 1.19 -6.26 5.77
N ALA A 185 0.22 -7.03 6.27
CA ALA A 185 -0.06 -8.36 5.74
C ALA A 185 -0.44 -8.29 4.26
N LEU A 186 -1.37 -7.40 3.91
CA LEU A 186 -1.82 -7.25 2.55
C LEU A 186 -0.71 -6.81 1.59
N THR A 187 0.06 -5.79 1.98
CA THR A 187 1.20 -5.27 1.21
C THR A 187 2.22 -6.35 0.92
N SER A 188 2.61 -7.15 1.93
CA SER A 188 3.57 -8.23 1.76
C SER A 188 3.06 -9.30 0.79
N GLN A 189 1.77 -9.64 0.86
CA GLN A 189 1.17 -10.66 0.00
C GLN A 189 1.03 -10.20 -1.44
N VAL A 190 0.60 -8.95 -1.68
CA VAL A 190 0.54 -8.40 -3.04
C VAL A 190 1.94 -8.37 -3.64
N HIS A 191 2.95 -7.92 -2.88
CA HIS A 191 4.33 -7.92 -3.35
C HIS A 191 4.83 -9.34 -3.71
N GLY A 192 4.55 -10.33 -2.87
CA GLY A 192 4.85 -11.74 -3.18
C GLY A 192 4.10 -12.28 -4.40
N TYR A 193 2.84 -11.87 -4.57
CA TYR A 193 2.01 -12.26 -5.72
C TYR A 193 2.58 -11.75 -7.05
N TYR A 194 3.10 -10.51 -7.09
CA TYR A 194 3.84 -9.99 -8.24
C TYR A 194 5.08 -10.85 -8.58
N GLY A 195 5.81 -11.33 -7.57
CA GLY A 195 6.97 -12.21 -7.74
C GLY A 195 6.64 -13.59 -8.30
N VAL A 196 5.44 -14.11 -8.03
CA VAL A 196 4.95 -15.41 -8.54
C VAL A 196 4.42 -15.28 -9.97
N ILE A 197 3.72 -14.19 -10.30
CA ILE A 197 3.21 -13.96 -11.67
C ILE A 197 4.36 -13.69 -12.63
N PHE A 198 5.32 -12.84 -12.25
CA PHE A 198 6.40 -12.40 -13.13
C PHE A 198 7.72 -13.08 -12.80
N PHE A 199 7.73 -14.42 -12.79
CA PHE A 199 8.92 -15.18 -12.41
C PHE A 199 10.14 -14.85 -13.30
N GLU A 200 9.93 -14.62 -14.60
CA GLU A 200 11.01 -14.29 -15.56
C GLU A 200 11.47 -12.83 -15.47
N ARG A 201 10.59 -11.91 -15.06
CA ARG A 201 10.83 -10.46 -15.07
C ARG A 201 10.57 -9.80 -13.71
N LYS A 202 11.08 -10.40 -12.63
CA LYS A 202 10.85 -9.95 -11.24
C LYS A 202 11.24 -8.49 -11.02
N ALA A 203 12.38 -8.05 -11.58
CA ALA A 203 12.86 -6.67 -11.45
C ALA A 203 11.87 -5.63 -12.01
N ALA A 204 11.31 -5.88 -13.20
CA ALA A 204 10.32 -4.99 -13.81
C ALA A 204 8.98 -5.01 -13.06
N ALA A 205 8.57 -6.17 -12.54
CA ALA A 205 7.35 -6.31 -11.74
C ALA A 205 7.43 -5.52 -10.42
N PHE A 206 8.55 -5.62 -9.71
CA PHE A 206 8.76 -4.86 -8.48
C PHE A 206 8.88 -3.36 -8.72
N ALA A 207 9.55 -2.95 -9.81
CA ALA A 207 9.57 -1.54 -10.21
C ALA A 207 8.16 -1.00 -10.50
N THR A 208 7.33 -1.77 -11.20
CA THR A 208 5.94 -1.39 -11.51
C THR A 208 5.10 -1.25 -10.23
N PHE A 209 5.26 -2.19 -9.28
CA PHE A 209 4.60 -2.14 -7.97
C PHE A 209 4.99 -0.87 -7.18
N SER A 210 6.29 -0.58 -7.10
CA SER A 210 6.86 0.60 -6.41
C SER A 210 6.35 1.91 -7.01
N ILE A 211 6.42 2.07 -8.34
CA ILE A 211 5.95 3.27 -9.05
C ILE A 211 4.46 3.47 -8.80
N SER A 212 3.66 2.41 -8.93
CA SER A 212 2.22 2.44 -8.72
C SER A 212 1.86 2.92 -7.31
N ARG A 213 2.52 2.35 -6.29
CA ARG A 213 2.27 2.70 -4.89
C ARG A 213 2.66 4.14 -4.59
N SER A 214 3.78 4.59 -5.14
CA SER A 214 4.26 5.98 -5.03
C SER A 214 3.29 6.98 -5.67
N ILE A 215 2.68 6.64 -6.81
CA ILE A 215 1.64 7.45 -7.46
C ILE A 215 0.41 7.56 -6.56
N GLY A 216 -0.10 6.44 -6.03
CA GLY A 216 -1.26 6.45 -5.12
C GLY A 216 -1.01 7.29 -3.87
N ASN A 217 0.21 7.21 -3.34
CA ASN A 217 0.60 8.02 -2.20
C ASN A 217 0.67 9.51 -2.53
N THR A 218 1.28 9.86 -3.67
CA THR A 218 1.38 11.24 -4.15
C THR A 218 0.01 11.87 -4.36
N ILE A 219 -0.91 11.13 -4.99
CA ILE A 219 -2.29 11.57 -5.21
C ILE A 219 -2.97 11.89 -3.87
N SER A 220 -2.80 11.03 -2.87
CA SER A 220 -3.40 11.20 -1.54
C SER A 220 -2.88 12.41 -0.78
N PHE A 221 -1.59 12.67 -0.88
CA PHE A 221 -1.01 13.88 -0.30
C PHE A 221 -1.45 15.15 -1.05
N ALA A 222 -1.58 15.09 -2.38
CA ALA A 222 -1.96 16.24 -3.19
C ALA A 222 -3.35 16.79 -2.84
N TYR A 223 -4.35 15.93 -2.63
CA TYR A 223 -5.67 16.36 -2.18
C TYR A 223 -5.79 16.49 -0.64
N GLY A 224 -4.72 16.22 0.09
CA GLY A 224 -4.67 16.14 1.55
C GLY A 224 -5.15 17.41 2.27
N ASN A 225 -4.94 18.59 1.70
CA ASN A 225 -5.31 19.85 2.34
C ASN A 225 -6.55 20.53 1.74
N SER A 226 -7.10 19.96 0.67
CA SER A 226 -8.19 20.58 -0.10
C SER A 226 -9.55 19.96 0.19
N VAL A 227 -9.57 18.74 0.77
CA VAL A 227 -10.77 17.91 0.92
C VAL A 227 -10.99 17.56 2.40
N CYS A 228 -12.25 17.56 2.86
CA CYS A 228 -12.62 17.13 4.21
C CYS A 228 -12.31 15.64 4.44
N VAL A 229 -11.97 15.27 5.69
CA VAL A 229 -11.59 13.89 6.04
C VAL A 229 -12.70 12.89 5.74
N VAL A 230 -13.98 13.23 5.96
CA VAL A 230 -15.13 12.38 5.60
C VAL A 230 -15.06 11.94 4.13
N THR A 231 -14.90 12.90 3.22
CA THR A 231 -14.88 12.65 1.77
C THR A 231 -13.66 11.83 1.39
N LYS A 232 -12.50 12.06 2.02
CA LYS A 232 -11.30 11.24 1.78
C LYS A 232 -11.50 9.79 2.17
N VAL A 233 -12.10 9.52 3.33
CA VAL A 233 -12.37 8.14 3.79
C VAL A 233 -13.35 7.44 2.85
N VAL A 234 -14.37 8.15 2.35
CA VAL A 234 -15.31 7.59 1.36
C VAL A 234 -14.61 7.26 0.03
N ILE A 235 -13.80 8.18 -0.50
CA ILE A 235 -13.00 7.94 -1.72
C ILE A 235 -12.10 6.72 -1.51
N LEU A 236 -11.43 6.65 -0.36
CA LEU A 236 -10.51 5.58 -0.03
C LEU A 236 -11.22 4.23 0.02
N LEU A 237 -12.39 4.15 0.68
CA LEU A 237 -13.21 2.94 0.69
C LEU A 237 -13.64 2.52 -0.72
N LEU A 238 -14.10 3.46 -1.56
CA LEU A 238 -14.49 3.16 -2.94
C LEU A 238 -13.33 2.61 -3.77
N VAL A 239 -12.17 3.25 -3.71
CA VAL A 239 -10.96 2.78 -4.39
C VAL A 239 -10.54 1.41 -3.84
N ASN A 240 -10.70 1.19 -2.53
CA ASN A 240 -10.42 -0.10 -1.90
C ASN A 240 -11.32 -1.21 -2.47
N PHE A 241 -12.62 -0.94 -2.59
CA PHE A 241 -13.58 -1.87 -3.18
C PHE A 241 -13.25 -2.20 -4.64
N ILE A 242 -12.90 -1.18 -5.44
CA ILE A 242 -12.46 -1.36 -6.83
C ILE A 242 -11.21 -2.26 -6.88
N GLY A 243 -10.25 -2.08 -5.96
CA GLY A 243 -9.08 -2.94 -5.83
C GLY A 243 -9.43 -4.41 -5.59
N ILE A 244 -10.42 -4.70 -4.74
CA ILE A 244 -10.88 -6.07 -4.49
C ILE A 244 -11.49 -6.68 -5.77
N CYS A 245 -12.31 -5.92 -6.49
CA CYS A 245 -12.93 -6.36 -7.74
C CYS A 245 -11.88 -6.70 -8.81
N PHE A 246 -10.88 -5.82 -8.98
CA PHE A 246 -9.78 -6.08 -9.91
C PHE A 246 -8.94 -7.27 -9.49
N PHE A 247 -8.67 -7.44 -8.19
CA PHE A 247 -7.91 -8.61 -7.72
C PHE A 247 -8.64 -9.91 -8.04
N TYR A 248 -9.96 -9.93 -7.82
CA TYR A 248 -10.79 -11.09 -8.15
C TYR A 248 -10.80 -11.39 -9.65
N HIS A 249 -10.90 -10.35 -10.49
CA HIS A 249 -10.86 -10.49 -11.95
C HIS A 249 -9.51 -11.05 -12.43
N VAL A 250 -8.40 -10.45 -12.01
CA VAL A 250 -7.03 -10.92 -12.32
C VAL A 250 -6.84 -12.36 -11.86
N TYR A 251 -7.30 -12.70 -10.66
CA TYR A 251 -7.16 -14.04 -10.13
C TYR A 251 -7.95 -15.07 -10.94
N TYR A 252 -9.21 -14.77 -11.28
CA TYR A 252 -10.08 -15.69 -12.00
C TYR A 252 -9.56 -15.97 -13.42
N ASP A 253 -9.11 -14.95 -14.14
CA ASP A 253 -8.59 -15.18 -15.47
C ASP A 253 -7.24 -15.89 -15.48
N ASN A 254 -6.35 -15.58 -14.53
CA ASN A 254 -5.12 -16.34 -14.35
C ASN A 254 -5.40 -17.84 -14.12
N GLN A 255 -6.44 -18.17 -13.35
CA GLN A 255 -6.89 -19.56 -13.17
C GLN A 255 -7.45 -20.16 -14.47
N ARG A 256 -8.21 -19.38 -15.24
CA ARG A 256 -8.75 -19.79 -16.54
C ARG A 256 -7.65 -20.10 -17.55
N LEU A 257 -6.63 -19.25 -17.64
CA LEU A 257 -5.48 -19.44 -18.51
C LEU A 257 -4.66 -20.67 -18.12
N LYS A 258 -4.44 -20.90 -16.81
CA LYS A 258 -3.78 -22.13 -16.32
C LYS A 258 -4.55 -23.38 -16.72
N LYS A 259 -5.88 -23.40 -16.52
CA LYS A 259 -6.73 -24.53 -16.93
C LYS A 259 -6.64 -24.80 -18.43
N LYS A 260 -6.69 -23.76 -19.28
CA LYS A 260 -6.56 -23.91 -20.74
C LYS A 260 -5.22 -24.55 -21.15
N LYS A 261 -4.11 -24.11 -20.56
CA LYS A 261 -2.78 -24.69 -20.83
C LYS A 261 -2.69 -26.16 -20.42
N ILE A 262 -3.27 -26.52 -19.28
CA ILE A 262 -3.32 -27.92 -18.81
C ILE A 262 -4.15 -28.77 -19.77
N ILE A 263 -5.32 -28.30 -20.22
CA ILE A 263 -6.17 -29.02 -21.18
C ILE A 263 -5.44 -29.22 -22.51
N GLN A 264 -4.72 -28.20 -23.01
CA GLN A 264 -3.92 -28.31 -24.22
C GLN A 264 -2.75 -29.30 -24.08
N ALA A 265 -2.12 -29.39 -22.91
CA ALA A 265 -1.07 -30.35 -22.63
C ALA A 265 -1.58 -31.81 -22.48
N LEU A 266 -2.87 -31.99 -22.17
CA LEU A 266 -3.51 -33.30 -21.99
C LEU A 266 -4.13 -33.87 -23.28
N GLN A 267 -4.22 -33.09 -24.36
CA GLN A 267 -4.55 -33.60 -25.69
C GLN A 267 -3.24 -33.82 -26.48
N PRO A 268 -2.61 -35.01 -26.38
CA PRO A 268 -1.52 -35.32 -27.30
C PRO A 268 -2.10 -35.40 -28.72
N SER A 269 -1.46 -34.66 -29.63
CA SER A 269 -1.67 -34.72 -31.07
C SER A 269 -1.41 -36.11 -31.63
#